data_AF-A0A0C9THK7-F1
#
_entry.id   AF-A0A0C9THK7-F1
#
_cell.length_a   1.000
_cell.length_b   1.000
_cell.length_c   1.000
_cell.angle_alpha   90.00
_cell.angle_beta   90.00
_cell.angle_gamma   90.00
#
_symmetry.space_group_name_H-M   'P 1'
#
loop_
_entity.id
_entity.type
_entity.pdbx_description
1 polymer ?
#
loop_
_entity_poly.entity_id
_entity_poly.type
_entity_poly.pdbx_seq_one_letter_code
_entity_poly.pdbx_strand_id
1 'polypeptide(L)'
;MLPGVICWDKWSNNEARCFKETDIKVGKVLGEGSNGRVNVCHLRARRGVDHVRRVRLPWKYALKTSKTENGILAVQNECVVHEEPTMRIPDAIVPCVGCLYKRLKVDHEAPSAVENTSSSSKSSSEFAPESSPKPDDATHEFVGFVMEHMPTNLFSLIQDLSKTYRVAGTLGLHPQVVRWYIIELLKRLRQVHDQGYFHSDIKPENVMVDTPDTPTLIN
;
A
#
# COMPACT_ATOMS: atom_id res chain seq x y z
N MET A 1 31.92 -8.37 10.16
CA MET A 1 30.78 -8.82 9.32
C MET A 1 29.63 -9.20 10.23
N LEU A 2 28.55 -8.44 10.19
CA LEU A 2 27.22 -8.87 10.63
C LEU A 2 26.30 -8.62 9.42
N PRO A 3 25.75 -9.66 8.77
CA PRO A 3 24.85 -9.49 7.64
C PRO A 3 23.45 -9.13 8.14
N GLY A 4 22.81 -8.16 7.49
CA GLY A 4 21.37 -7.93 7.60
C GLY A 4 20.93 -7.03 8.76
N VAL A 5 21.29 -5.75 8.70
CA VAL A 5 20.60 -4.70 9.47
C VAL A 5 19.82 -3.84 8.49
N ILE A 6 18.59 -4.24 8.17
CA ILE A 6 17.59 -3.33 7.59
C ILE A 6 17.26 -2.35 8.71
N CYS A 7 17.79 -1.13 8.60
CA CYS A 7 17.75 -0.10 9.63
C CYS A 7 16.31 0.38 9.88
N TRP A 8 15.99 0.62 11.14
CA TRP A 8 14.72 1.16 11.62
C TRP A 8 15.04 2.47 12.32
N ASP A 9 14.36 3.56 11.96
CA ASP A 9 14.18 4.65 12.91
C ASP A 9 12.87 5.41 12.76
N LYS A 10 12.45 6.00 13.88
CA LYS A 10 11.22 6.77 14.06
C LYS A 10 11.23 7.97 13.11
N TRP A 11 10.26 8.02 12.19
CA TRP A 11 9.71 9.24 11.54
C TRP A 11 10.75 10.33 11.19
N SER A 12 11.94 9.91 10.80
CA SER A 12 13.02 10.74 10.32
C SER A 12 13.65 9.94 9.20
N ASN A 13 13.60 10.54 8.01
CA ASN A 13 14.05 10.04 6.72
C ASN A 13 12.99 9.30 5.89
N ASN A 14 12.81 9.86 4.70
CA ASN A 14 11.90 9.52 3.60
C ASN A 14 12.13 8.11 3.02
N GLU A 15 12.12 7.06 3.84
CA GLU A 15 12.36 5.69 3.38
C GLU A 15 11.16 4.76 3.65
N ALA A 16 10.74 4.06 2.61
CA ALA A 16 9.74 3.00 2.69
C ALA A 16 10.28 1.83 3.54
N ARG A 17 9.47 1.33 4.47
CA ARG A 17 9.87 0.21 5.36
C ARG A 17 9.82 -1.13 4.63
N CYS A 18 10.71 -2.04 4.99
CA CYS A 18 10.64 -3.44 4.52
C CYS A 18 10.16 -4.35 5.63
N PHE A 19 9.10 -5.11 5.37
CA PHE A 19 8.49 -6.09 6.27
C PHE A 19 8.76 -7.52 5.78
N LYS A 20 8.90 -8.45 6.71
CA LYS A 20 8.89 -9.90 6.43
C LYS A 20 7.51 -10.47 6.73
N GLU A 21 7.18 -11.63 6.16
CA GLU A 21 5.92 -12.35 6.50
C GLU A 21 5.75 -12.56 8.02
N THR A 22 6.86 -12.79 8.74
CA THR A 22 6.84 -12.95 10.20
C THR A 22 6.47 -11.68 10.97
N ASP A 23 6.64 -10.50 10.35
CA ASP A 23 6.33 -9.20 10.93
C ASP A 23 4.84 -8.85 10.79
N ILE A 24 4.09 -9.55 9.92
CA ILE A 24 2.71 -9.22 9.59
C ILE A 24 1.76 -10.35 10.02
N LYS A 25 0.66 -9.97 10.66
CA LYS A 25 -0.50 -10.86 10.86
C LYS A 25 -1.61 -10.42 9.92
N VAL A 26 -1.82 -11.18 8.85
CA VAL A 26 -2.91 -10.97 7.90
C VAL A 26 -4.24 -11.36 8.53
N GLY A 27 -5.26 -10.54 8.29
CA GLY A 27 -6.63 -10.70 8.77
C GLY A 27 -7.63 -10.79 7.62
N LYS A 28 -8.85 -10.31 7.88
CA LYS A 28 -9.97 -10.38 6.92
C LYS A 28 -9.67 -9.65 5.62
N VAL A 29 -10.30 -10.09 4.54
CA VAL A 29 -10.30 -9.37 3.26
C VAL A 29 -11.12 -8.08 3.41
N LEU A 30 -10.58 -6.97 2.91
CA LEU A 30 -11.25 -5.67 2.79
C LEU A 30 -11.86 -5.48 1.42
N GLY A 31 -11.16 -5.94 0.38
CA GLY A 31 -11.60 -5.81 -1.00
C GLY A 31 -10.75 -6.63 -1.95
N GLU A 32 -11.29 -6.85 -3.14
CA GLU A 32 -10.64 -7.60 -4.20
C GLU A 32 -10.89 -6.90 -5.54
N GLY A 33 -9.80 -6.54 -6.22
CA GLY A 33 -9.84 -5.94 -7.54
C GLY A 33 -9.24 -6.85 -8.61
N SER A 34 -9.07 -6.32 -9.82
CA SER A 34 -8.33 -6.98 -10.90
C SER A 34 -6.86 -7.16 -10.56
N ASN A 35 -6.26 -6.17 -9.90
CA ASN A 35 -4.81 -6.10 -9.69
C ASN A 35 -4.36 -6.79 -8.39
N GLY A 36 -5.28 -7.30 -7.58
CA GLY A 36 -4.90 -7.92 -6.31
C GLY A 36 -6.03 -8.03 -5.30
N ARG A 37 -5.64 -8.38 -4.09
CA ARG A 37 -6.49 -8.46 -2.91
C ARG A 37 -5.95 -7.52 -1.84
N VAL A 38 -6.85 -6.87 -1.11
CA VAL A 38 -6.51 -6.05 0.05
C VAL A 38 -7.06 -6.74 1.30
N ASN A 39 -6.21 -6.96 2.30
CA ASN A 39 -6.56 -7.52 3.59
C ASN A 39 -6.32 -6.48 4.69
N VAL A 40 -7.10 -6.54 5.77
CA VAL A 40 -6.65 -5.96 7.04
C VAL A 40 -5.40 -6.73 7.47
N CYS A 41 -4.38 -6.04 7.94
CA CYS A 41 -3.25 -6.67 8.60
C CYS A 41 -2.88 -5.92 9.88
N HIS A 42 -2.11 -6.58 10.74
CA HIS A 42 -1.54 -5.99 11.95
C HIS A 42 -0.03 -6.23 11.93
N LEU A 43 0.73 -5.18 12.18
CA LEU A 43 2.17 -5.29 12.38
C LEU A 43 2.45 -5.87 13.77
N ARG A 44 3.30 -6.89 13.84
CA ARG A 44 3.75 -7.45 15.11
C ARG A 44 4.77 -6.51 15.74
N ALA A 45 4.58 -6.19 17.01
CA ALA A 45 5.59 -5.45 17.77
C ALA A 45 6.89 -6.25 17.78
N ARG A 46 7.99 -5.66 17.30
CA ARG A 46 9.31 -6.26 17.48
C ARG A 46 9.63 -6.23 18.99
N ARG A 47 9.86 -7.40 19.58
CA ARG A 47 10.35 -7.50 20.96
C ARG A 47 11.70 -6.77 21.01
N GLY A 48 11.77 -5.60 21.66
CA GLY A 48 13.06 -4.95 21.85
C GLY A 48 13.08 -3.49 22.31
N VAL A 49 12.04 -2.69 22.08
CA VAL A 49 12.05 -1.27 22.49
C VAL A 49 10.68 -0.89 23.01
N ASP A 50 10.64 -0.21 24.15
CA ASP A 50 9.46 0.27 24.89
C ASP A 50 8.80 -0.73 25.86
N HIS A 51 9.49 -0.99 26.99
CA HIS A 51 8.92 -1.58 28.20
C HIS A 51 8.00 -0.63 29.00
N VAL A 52 7.62 0.54 28.46
CA VAL A 52 6.83 1.52 29.19
C VAL A 52 5.83 2.21 28.27
N ARG A 53 4.59 1.68 28.22
CA ARG A 53 3.28 2.39 28.18
C ARG A 53 2.27 1.81 27.21
N ARG A 54 1.11 1.49 27.81
CA ARG A 54 -0.24 1.30 27.25
C ARG A 54 -0.34 0.21 26.18
N VAL A 55 -1.24 -0.73 26.47
CA VAL A 55 -1.85 -1.65 25.49
C VAL A 55 -2.54 -0.80 24.42
N ARG A 56 -1.78 -0.25 23.47
CA ARG A 56 -2.30 0.27 22.22
C ARG A 56 -2.74 -0.97 21.47
N LEU A 57 -4.04 -1.07 21.18
CA LEU A 57 -4.56 -2.04 20.22
C LEU A 57 -3.61 -2.06 19.01
N PRO A 58 -3.23 -3.23 18.49
CA PRO A 58 -2.29 -3.29 17.37
C PRO A 58 -2.85 -2.43 16.24
N TRP A 59 -2.06 -1.47 15.77
CA TRP A 59 -2.47 -0.57 14.70
C TRP A 59 -2.90 -1.40 13.50
N LYS A 60 -4.08 -1.09 12.96
CA LYS A 60 -4.62 -1.76 11.78
C LYS A 60 -3.99 -1.11 10.55
N TYR A 61 -3.66 -1.96 9.59
CA TYR A 61 -3.14 -1.56 8.28
C TYR A 61 -3.90 -2.29 7.20
N ALA A 62 -3.75 -1.84 5.96
CA ALA A 62 -4.20 -2.52 4.77
C ALA A 62 -3.00 -3.16 4.07
N LEU A 63 -3.05 -4.45 3.77
CA LEU A 63 -2.04 -5.16 3.01
C LEU A 63 -2.59 -5.48 1.63
N LYS A 64 -1.94 -4.96 0.58
CA LYS A 64 -2.25 -5.32 -0.80
C LYS A 64 -1.27 -6.38 -1.30
N THR A 65 -1.79 -7.49 -1.80
CA THR A 65 -1.01 -8.58 -2.40
C THR A 65 -1.60 -8.99 -3.74
N SER A 66 -0.80 -9.64 -4.57
CA SER A 66 -1.30 -10.24 -5.81
C SER A 66 -2.19 -11.45 -5.53
N LYS A 67 -3.10 -11.76 -6.46
CA LYS A 67 -3.89 -13.01 -6.47
C LYS A 67 -3.17 -14.17 -7.17
N THR A 68 -2.27 -13.84 -8.08
CA THR A 68 -1.55 -14.79 -8.93
C THR A 68 -0.06 -14.47 -8.94
N GLU A 69 0.79 -15.43 -9.23
CA GLU A 69 2.24 -15.19 -9.31
C GLU A 69 2.56 -14.14 -10.39
N ASN A 70 1.88 -14.19 -11.53
CA ASN A 70 2.03 -13.22 -12.62
C ASN A 70 1.57 -11.79 -12.25
N GLY A 71 0.72 -11.63 -11.24
CA GLY A 71 0.24 -10.32 -10.81
C GLY A 71 1.19 -9.60 -9.84
N ILE A 72 2.27 -10.24 -9.37
CA ILE A 72 3.24 -9.65 -8.44
C ILE A 72 3.86 -8.39 -9.05
N LEU A 73 4.23 -8.42 -10.33
CA LEU A 73 4.81 -7.27 -11.03
C LEU A 73 3.84 -6.08 -11.09
N ALA A 74 2.55 -6.34 -11.30
CA ALA A 74 1.53 -5.28 -11.32
C ALA A 74 1.39 -4.62 -9.94
N VAL A 75 1.36 -5.42 -8.87
CA VAL A 75 1.32 -4.91 -7.48
C VAL A 75 2.60 -4.16 -7.12
N GLN A 76 3.75 -4.62 -7.61
CA GLN A 76 5.02 -3.94 -7.40
C GLN A 76 5.08 -2.58 -8.10
N ASN A 77 4.65 -2.51 -9.37
CA ASN A 77 4.56 -1.24 -10.10
C ASN A 77 3.61 -0.27 -9.41
N GLU A 78 2.46 -0.77 -8.94
CA GLU A 78 1.53 0.05 -8.17
C GLU A 78 2.16 0.56 -6.88
N CYS A 79 2.88 -0.29 -6.14
CA CYS A 79 3.61 0.13 -4.94
C CYS A 79 4.58 1.29 -5.23
N VAL A 80 5.39 1.18 -6.26
CA VAL A 80 6.36 2.22 -6.66
C VAL A 80 5.64 3.53 -7.00
N VAL A 81 4.56 3.46 -7.78
CA VAL A 81 3.75 4.63 -8.15
C VAL A 81 3.04 5.24 -6.94
N HIS A 82 2.81 4.47 -5.88
CA HIS A 82 2.11 4.90 -4.67
C HIS A 82 3.05 5.45 -3.58
N GLU A 83 4.31 5.00 -3.56
CA GLU A 83 5.33 5.41 -2.59
C GLU A 83 5.70 6.90 -2.71
N GLU A 84 5.95 7.39 -3.92
CA GLU A 84 6.39 8.78 -4.10
C GLU A 84 5.30 9.81 -3.74
N PRO A 85 4.03 9.67 -4.21
CA PRO A 85 2.95 10.58 -3.82
C PRO A 85 2.67 10.57 -2.32
N THR A 86 2.79 9.42 -1.65
CA THR A 86 2.63 9.31 -0.19
C THR A 86 3.51 10.32 0.55
N MET A 87 4.73 10.55 0.07
CA MET A 87 5.66 11.49 0.72
C MET A 87 5.40 12.94 0.36
N ARG A 88 4.97 13.22 -0.88
CA ARG A 88 4.80 14.59 -1.38
C ARG A 88 3.45 15.20 -1.03
N ILE A 89 2.40 14.38 -0.97
CA ILE A 89 1.01 14.78 -0.75
C ILE A 89 0.29 13.81 0.22
N PRO A 90 0.81 13.64 1.46
CA PRO A 90 0.32 12.65 2.41
C PRO A 90 -1.16 12.84 2.79
N ASP A 91 -1.69 14.05 2.65
CA ASP A 91 -3.10 14.32 2.97
C ASP A 91 -4.06 13.98 1.81
N ALA A 92 -3.55 13.73 0.60
CA ALA A 92 -4.36 13.48 -0.59
C ALA A 92 -4.33 12.02 -1.04
N ILE A 93 -3.31 11.25 -0.66
CA ILE A 93 -3.10 9.85 -1.04
C ILE A 93 -3.01 8.99 0.22
N VAL A 94 -3.64 7.81 0.22
CA VAL A 94 -3.58 6.88 1.36
C VAL A 94 -2.12 6.51 1.63
N PRO A 95 -1.58 6.74 2.83
CA PRO A 95 -0.15 6.55 3.04
C PRO A 95 0.34 5.11 2.82
N CYS A 96 1.36 4.95 1.97
CA CYS A 96 2.19 3.75 1.92
C CYS A 96 3.08 3.68 3.16
N VAL A 97 3.02 2.56 3.87
CA VAL A 97 3.79 2.31 5.11
C VAL A 97 5.04 1.49 4.81
N GLY A 98 5.01 0.63 3.78
CA GLY A 98 6.19 -0.11 3.32
C GLY A 98 5.89 -1.39 2.55
N CYS A 99 6.94 -2.01 2.03
CA CYS A 99 6.91 -3.22 1.21
C CYS A 99 6.96 -4.51 2.06
N LEU A 100 6.28 -5.57 1.62
CA LEU A 100 6.34 -6.91 2.20
C LEU A 100 7.14 -7.85 1.29
N TYR A 101 8.07 -8.57 1.91
CA TYR A 101 8.92 -9.56 1.24
C TYR A 101 8.79 -10.94 1.88
N LYS A 102 8.90 -11.96 1.04
CA LYS A 102 8.91 -13.37 1.41
C LYS A 102 10.27 -13.98 1.09
N ARG A 103 10.75 -14.89 1.94
CA ARG A 103 12.01 -15.59 1.68
C ARG A 103 11.81 -16.65 0.60
N LEU A 104 12.63 -16.62 -0.43
CA LEU A 104 12.73 -17.68 -1.43
C LEU A 104 13.22 -18.95 -0.75
N LYS A 105 12.52 -20.06 -0.98
CA LYS A 105 13.05 -21.38 -0.64
C LYS A 105 14.14 -21.66 -1.65
N VAL A 106 15.40 -21.57 -1.23
CA VAL A 106 16.50 -22.12 -2.03
C VAL A 106 16.37 -23.62 -1.89
N ASP A 107 15.89 -24.28 -2.94
CA ASP A 107 15.95 -25.73 -3.04
C ASP A 107 17.43 -26.11 -3.09
N HIS A 108 17.96 -26.63 -1.97
CA HIS A 108 19.22 -27.34 -1.98
C HIS A 108 18.97 -28.70 -2.65
N GLU A 109 18.83 -28.71 -3.97
CA GLU A 109 19.18 -29.90 -4.73
C GLU A 109 20.71 -30.06 -4.64
N ALA A 110 21.14 -31.21 -4.14
CA ALA A 110 22.53 -31.58 -4.03
C ALA A 110 23.24 -31.43 -5.40
N PRO A 111 24.52 -31.02 -5.44
CA PRO A 111 25.21 -30.82 -6.71
C PRO A 111 25.41 -32.16 -7.41
N SER A 112 24.60 -32.43 -8.44
CA SER A 112 24.97 -33.38 -9.49
C SER A 112 26.00 -32.68 -10.38
N ALA A 113 27.19 -33.27 -10.41
CA ALA A 113 28.21 -32.92 -11.37
C ALA A 113 27.67 -33.12 -12.79
N VAL A 114 28.06 -32.22 -13.71
CA VAL A 114 28.67 -32.51 -15.03
C VAL A 114 28.32 -31.41 -16.06
N GLU A 115 29.40 -30.74 -16.49
CA GLU A 115 29.72 -30.16 -17.81
C GLU A 115 29.05 -28.89 -18.36
N ASN A 116 29.85 -27.82 -18.31
CA ASN A 116 30.32 -27.00 -19.44
C ASN A 116 29.49 -27.00 -20.74
N THR A 117 28.95 -25.84 -21.10
CA THR A 117 29.14 -25.25 -22.43
C THR A 117 28.86 -23.75 -22.41
N SER A 118 29.79 -23.01 -22.99
CA SER A 118 29.82 -21.55 -23.11
C SER A 118 28.95 -21.03 -24.27
N SER A 119 28.19 -19.96 -24.08
CA SER A 119 28.06 -18.86 -25.06
C SER A 119 27.39 -17.59 -24.48
N SER A 120 28.19 -16.53 -24.36
CA SER A 120 27.97 -15.13 -24.84
C SER A 120 26.60 -14.85 -25.51
N SER A 121 25.85 -13.74 -25.35
CA SER A 121 26.07 -12.39 -24.79
C SER A 121 24.76 -11.55 -24.81
N LYS A 122 24.73 -10.53 -23.92
CA LYS A 122 23.90 -9.29 -23.76
C LYS A 122 23.26 -8.70 -25.05
N SER A 123 22.22 -7.84 -25.10
CA SER A 123 21.64 -6.73 -24.29
C SER A 123 20.25 -6.36 -24.90
N SER A 124 19.24 -5.76 -24.25
CA SER A 124 19.12 -4.36 -23.77
C SER A 124 17.77 -4.20 -23.01
N SER A 125 17.71 -3.70 -21.75
CA SER A 125 17.45 -2.29 -21.33
C SER A 125 16.23 -1.67 -22.03
N GLU A 126 15.17 -1.17 -21.39
CA GLU A 126 15.21 0.02 -20.50
C GLU A 126 13.83 0.30 -19.83
N PHE A 127 13.83 1.07 -18.72
CA PHE A 127 12.72 1.55 -17.87
C PHE A 127 12.25 0.64 -16.72
N ALA A 128 12.99 0.66 -15.61
CA ALA A 128 12.45 0.40 -14.28
C ALA A 128 12.88 1.55 -13.34
N PRO A 129 11.97 2.21 -12.59
CA PRO A 129 12.35 3.22 -11.62
C PRO A 129 13.06 2.57 -10.43
N GLU A 130 14.27 3.04 -10.11
CA GLU A 130 14.99 2.70 -8.89
C GLU A 130 14.40 3.49 -7.71
N SER A 131 13.42 2.95 -6.97
CA SER A 131 12.96 3.63 -5.75
C SER A 131 12.34 2.73 -4.67
N SER A 132 12.94 1.57 -4.36
CA SER A 132 12.68 0.92 -3.06
C SER A 132 13.94 0.22 -2.56
N PRO A 133 14.32 0.34 -1.27
CA PRO A 133 15.43 -0.41 -0.71
C PRO A 133 15.11 -1.91 -0.78
N LYS A 134 15.78 -2.62 -1.69
CA LYS A 134 15.71 -4.08 -1.75
C LYS A 134 16.45 -4.62 -0.52
N PRO A 135 15.90 -5.58 0.23
CA PRO A 135 16.72 -6.33 1.19
C PRO A 135 17.93 -6.91 0.43
N ASP A 136 19.13 -6.79 1.01
CA ASP A 136 20.47 -7.00 0.42
C ASP A 136 20.78 -8.37 -0.23
N ASP A 137 19.79 -9.19 -0.60
CA ASP A 137 20.04 -10.60 -0.84
C ASP A 137 19.04 -11.19 -1.82
N ALA A 138 19.53 -11.94 -2.81
CA ALA A 138 18.76 -12.68 -3.83
C ALA A 138 17.84 -13.78 -3.24
N THR A 139 17.60 -13.72 -1.94
CA THR A 139 16.89 -14.69 -1.11
C THR A 139 15.49 -14.23 -0.73
N HIS A 140 15.04 -13.04 -1.17
CA HIS A 140 13.70 -12.52 -0.87
C HIS A 140 12.98 -11.98 -2.11
N GLU A 141 11.71 -12.34 -2.25
CA GLU A 141 10.81 -11.87 -3.31
C GLU A 141 9.79 -10.86 -2.76
N PHE A 142 9.45 -9.85 -3.55
CA PHE A 142 8.36 -8.92 -3.23
C PHE A 142 7.03 -9.64 -3.35
N VAL A 143 6.14 -9.45 -2.36
CA VAL A 143 4.81 -10.09 -2.36
C VAL A 143 3.66 -9.11 -2.19
N GLY A 144 3.93 -7.87 -1.83
CA GLY A 144 2.91 -6.85 -1.63
C GLY A 144 3.41 -5.64 -0.86
N PHE A 145 2.50 -4.73 -0.51
CA PHE A 145 2.81 -3.54 0.26
C PHE A 145 1.70 -3.19 1.26
N VAL A 146 2.10 -2.47 2.29
CA VAL A 146 1.30 -2.10 3.45
C VAL A 146 0.95 -0.63 3.36
N MET A 147 -0.31 -0.31 3.57
CA MET A 147 -0.86 1.04 3.61
C MET A 147 -1.55 1.28 4.95
N GLU A 148 -1.76 2.55 5.27
CA GLU A 148 -2.66 2.93 6.35
C GLU A 148 -4.06 2.35 6.14
N HIS A 149 -4.67 1.87 7.22
CA HIS A 149 -6.02 1.33 7.15
C HIS A 149 -7.05 2.45 7.18
N MET A 150 -7.75 2.63 6.08
CA MET A 150 -8.91 3.50 6.01
C MET A 150 -10.19 2.71 6.38
N PRO A 151 -11.05 3.22 7.29
CA PRO A 151 -12.23 2.51 7.77
C PRO A 151 -13.35 2.37 6.75
N THR A 152 -13.46 3.29 5.78
CA THR A 152 -14.49 3.24 4.74
C THR A 152 -14.03 3.91 3.45
N ASN A 153 -14.80 3.73 2.38
CA ASN A 153 -14.66 4.46 1.12
C ASN A 153 -15.89 5.36 0.89
N LEU A 154 -15.79 6.28 -0.06
CA LEU A 154 -16.82 7.25 -0.38
C LEU A 154 -18.09 6.56 -0.88
N PHE A 155 -17.99 5.45 -1.62
CA PHE A 155 -19.14 4.67 -2.05
C PHE A 155 -20.00 4.20 -0.87
N SER A 156 -19.39 3.54 0.11
CA SER A 156 -20.05 3.08 1.34
C SER A 156 -20.54 4.25 2.18
N LEU A 157 -19.76 5.33 2.27
CA LEU A 157 -20.16 6.54 3.00
C LEU A 157 -21.40 7.19 2.40
N ILE A 158 -21.51 7.27 1.07
CA ILE A 158 -22.70 7.82 0.39
C ILE A 158 -23.96 7.00 0.76
N GLN A 159 -23.84 5.68 0.85
CA GLN A 159 -24.95 4.82 1.26
C GLN A 159 -25.40 5.10 2.70
N ASP A 160 -24.46 5.36 3.60
CA ASP A 160 -24.76 5.70 4.99
C ASP A 160 -25.31 7.11 5.14
N LEU A 161 -24.72 8.11 4.48
CA LEU A 161 -25.24 9.47 4.44
C LEU A 161 -26.67 9.53 3.88
N SER A 162 -27.00 8.63 2.95
CA SER A 162 -28.35 8.54 2.36
C SER A 162 -29.40 8.06 3.33
N LYS A 163 -29.03 7.52 4.48
CA LYS A 163 -29.96 7.17 5.57
C LYS A 163 -30.27 8.37 6.46
N THR A 164 -29.33 9.31 6.59
CA THR A 164 -29.41 10.43 7.53
C THR A 164 -29.80 11.75 6.87
N TYR A 165 -29.25 12.04 5.69
CA TYR A 165 -29.32 13.35 5.03
C TYR A 165 -30.12 13.31 3.72
N ARG A 166 -31.02 12.34 3.58
CA ARG A 166 -31.87 12.25 2.41
C ARG A 166 -32.90 13.37 2.41
N VAL A 167 -33.06 14.03 1.26
CA VAL A 167 -34.12 15.03 1.12
C VAL A 167 -35.45 14.31 0.98
N ALA A 168 -36.39 14.64 1.87
CA ALA A 168 -37.73 14.06 1.87
C ALA A 168 -38.38 14.17 0.49
N GLY A 169 -38.96 13.06 0.01
CA GLY A 169 -39.59 13.00 -1.31
C GLY A 169 -38.62 12.87 -2.49
N THR A 170 -37.30 12.78 -2.26
CA THR A 170 -36.31 12.55 -3.33
C THR A 170 -35.48 11.29 -3.08
N LEU A 171 -34.74 10.86 -4.10
CA LEU A 171 -33.70 9.83 -3.98
C LEU A 171 -32.31 10.41 -3.64
N GLY A 172 -32.20 11.75 -3.50
CA GLY A 172 -30.92 12.44 -3.40
C GLY A 172 -30.50 12.79 -1.97
N LEU A 173 -29.19 12.91 -1.79
CA LEU A 173 -28.57 13.52 -0.61
C LEU A 173 -28.85 15.02 -0.57
N HIS A 174 -28.89 15.58 0.64
CA HIS A 174 -28.99 17.02 0.85
C HIS A 174 -27.87 17.75 0.09
N PRO A 175 -28.18 18.78 -0.73
CA PRO A 175 -27.19 19.41 -1.60
C PRO A 175 -25.97 19.99 -0.88
N GLN A 176 -26.14 20.45 0.37
CA GLN A 176 -25.01 20.97 1.16
C GLN A 176 -24.01 19.87 1.53
N VAL A 177 -24.49 18.66 1.82
CA VAL A 177 -23.61 17.51 2.12
C VAL A 177 -22.83 17.14 0.86
N VAL A 178 -23.52 17.00 -0.28
CA VAL A 178 -22.88 16.72 -1.57
C VAL A 178 -21.83 17.78 -1.91
N ARG A 179 -22.17 19.06 -1.77
CA ARG A 179 -21.26 20.18 -2.02
C ARG A 179 -20.00 20.10 -1.18
N TRP A 180 -20.12 19.75 0.11
CA TRP A 180 -18.98 19.65 1.01
C TRP A 180 -18.00 18.56 0.54
N TYR A 181 -18.48 17.34 0.25
CA TYR A 181 -17.61 16.25 -0.22
C TYR A 181 -16.99 16.53 -1.59
N ILE A 182 -17.74 17.15 -2.52
CA ILE A 182 -17.19 17.55 -3.82
C ILE A 182 -16.06 18.56 -3.65
N ILE A 183 -16.21 19.55 -2.76
CA ILE A 183 -15.16 20.54 -2.50
C ILE A 183 -13.90 19.86 -1.94
N GLU A 184 -14.05 18.97 -0.96
CA GLU A 184 -12.90 18.26 -0.38
C GLU A 184 -12.21 17.36 -1.41
N LEU A 185 -12.97 16.61 -2.22
CA LEU A 185 -12.42 15.80 -3.30
C LEU A 185 -11.64 16.66 -4.32
N LEU A 186 -12.18 17.80 -4.74
CA LEU A 186 -11.52 18.70 -5.67
C LEU A 186 -10.25 19.33 -5.08
N LYS A 187 -10.23 19.63 -3.78
CA LYS A 187 -9.02 20.10 -3.08
C LYS A 187 -7.92 19.04 -3.11
N ARG A 188 -8.25 17.78 -2.77
CA ARG A 188 -7.28 16.67 -2.83
C ARG A 188 -6.78 16.43 -4.25
N LEU A 189 -7.69 16.40 -5.22
CA LEU A 189 -7.33 16.21 -6.63
C LEU A 189 -6.42 17.34 -7.14
N ARG A 190 -6.68 18.58 -6.73
CA ARG A 190 -5.77 19.70 -7.02
C ARG A 190 -4.38 19.46 -6.42
N GLN A 191 -4.28 19.00 -5.17
CA GLN A 191 -2.98 18.66 -4.57
C GLN A 191 -2.23 17.59 -5.39
N VAL A 192 -2.94 16.55 -5.86
CA VAL A 192 -2.37 15.53 -6.76
C VAL A 192 -1.83 16.17 -8.05
N HIS A 193 -2.63 17.01 -8.70
CA HIS A 193 -2.26 17.65 -9.97
C HIS A 193 -1.14 18.69 -9.82
N ASP A 194 -1.12 19.45 -8.72
CA ASP A 194 -0.07 20.45 -8.44
C ASP A 194 1.31 19.80 -8.26
N GLN A 195 1.37 18.49 -7.95
CA GLN A 195 2.60 17.69 -7.93
C GLN A 195 2.93 16.98 -9.25
N GLY A 196 2.11 17.15 -10.29
CA GLY A 196 2.30 16.54 -11.61
C GLY A 196 1.77 15.11 -11.76
N TYR A 197 0.98 14.62 -10.80
CA TYR A 197 0.37 13.29 -10.89
C TYR A 197 -1.04 13.35 -11.48
N PHE A 198 -1.42 12.27 -12.17
CA PHE A 198 -2.78 12.03 -12.64
C PHE A 198 -3.26 10.68 -12.13
N HIS A 199 -4.33 10.66 -11.34
CA HIS A 199 -4.83 9.43 -10.72
C HIS A 199 -5.48 8.47 -11.74
N SER A 200 -6.09 8.98 -12.81
CA SER A 200 -6.71 8.21 -13.91
C SER A 200 -7.92 7.30 -13.61
N ASP A 201 -8.15 6.92 -12.35
CA ASP A 201 -9.26 6.02 -11.94
C ASP A 201 -10.04 6.59 -10.74
N ILE A 202 -10.46 7.85 -10.84
CA ILE A 202 -11.29 8.50 -9.81
C ILE A 202 -12.71 7.93 -9.88
N LYS A 203 -13.06 7.12 -8.88
CA LYS A 203 -14.41 6.60 -8.63
C LYS A 203 -14.66 6.49 -7.12
N PRO A 204 -15.93 6.49 -6.66
CA PRO A 204 -16.25 6.51 -5.23
C PRO A 204 -15.62 5.37 -4.40
N GLU A 205 -15.32 4.23 -5.02
CA GLU A 205 -14.69 3.07 -4.39
C GLU A 205 -13.20 3.29 -4.09
N ASN A 206 -12.53 4.15 -4.88
CA ASN A 206 -11.11 4.48 -4.74
C ASN A 206 -10.85 5.73 -3.88
N VAL A 207 -11.91 6.42 -3.44
CA VAL A 207 -11.81 7.52 -2.47
C VAL A 207 -12.03 6.94 -1.07
N MET A 208 -10.99 6.91 -0.27
CA MET A 208 -11.02 6.46 1.11
C MET A 208 -11.34 7.60 2.07
N VAL A 209 -11.89 7.28 3.23
CA VAL A 209 -12.30 8.25 4.23
C VAL A 209 -11.85 7.75 5.60
N ASP A 210 -10.95 8.49 6.25
CA ASP A 210 -10.37 8.12 7.57
C ASP A 210 -11.33 8.46 8.70
N THR A 211 -11.74 9.72 8.74
CA THR A 211 -12.85 10.19 9.57
C THR A 211 -13.93 10.71 8.64
N PRO A 212 -15.22 10.68 9.03
CA PRO A 212 -16.32 11.21 8.19
C PRO A 212 -16.10 12.65 7.70
N ASP A 213 -15.08 13.35 8.21
CA ASP A 213 -14.71 14.71 7.87
C ASP A 213 -13.45 14.84 6.98
N THR A 214 -12.81 13.75 6.51
CA THR A 214 -11.59 13.83 5.66
C THR A 214 -11.47 12.73 4.59
N PRO A 215 -11.72 13.03 3.29
CA PRO A 215 -11.46 12.10 2.20
C PRO A 215 -9.99 12.12 1.73
N THR A 216 -9.50 10.95 1.30
CA THR A 216 -8.14 10.66 0.79
C THR A 216 -8.24 9.68 -0.39
N LEU A 217 -7.36 9.72 -1.39
CA LEU A 217 -7.44 8.88 -2.60
C LEU A 217 -6.52 7.65 -2.54
N ILE A 218 -6.90 6.55 -3.17
CA ILE A 218 -5.99 5.42 -3.46
C ILE A 218 -5.54 5.52 -4.92
N ASN A 219 -4.23 5.68 -5.16
CA ASN A 219 -3.66 5.74 -6.50
C ASN A 219 -3.70 4.38 -7.23
#